data_AF-A0A7S2TE61-F1
#
_entry.id   AF-A0A7S2TE61-F1
#
_cell.length_a   1.000
_cell.length_b   1.000
_cell.length_c   1.000
_cell.angle_alpha   90.00
_cell.angle_beta   90.00
_cell.angle_gamma   90.00
#
_symmetry.space_group_name_H-M   'P 1'
#
loop_
_entity.id
_entity.type
_entity.pdbx_description
1 polymer ?
#
loop_
_entity_poly.entity_id
_entity_poly.type
_entity_poly.pdbx_seq_one_letter_code
_entity_poly.pdbx_strand_id
1 'polypeptide(L)'
;TLSCRYVAAVRSHFGSSHFGSSRGGAGVGVSSLAQSRQTAEMIIPIRCYSCGKLIANKWERYLQMLQSEMSEKEVLDALGFNRYCCRRMMLTHVDLIEKVMNYNIYEKRGLQLAVDNPMQQAPQS
;
A
#
# COMPACT_ATOMS: atom_id res chain seq x y z
N THR A 1 -23.62 28.59 -29.51
CA THR A 1 -22.63 29.28 -30.34
C THR A 1 -22.19 30.54 -29.63
N LEU A 2 -20.90 30.59 -29.30
CA LEU A 2 -20.06 31.79 -29.23
C LEU A 2 -20.62 33.01 -28.47
N SER A 3 -20.07 33.32 -27.31
CA SER A 3 -18.79 34.05 -27.19
C SER A 3 -18.97 35.56 -27.38
N CYS A 4 -18.76 36.30 -26.28
CA CYS A 4 -17.91 37.49 -26.20
C CYS A 4 -17.88 37.88 -24.71
N ARG A 5 -16.87 37.57 -23.89
CA ARG A 5 -15.47 38.02 -23.92
C ARG A 5 -15.34 39.53 -24.15
N TYR A 6 -14.37 40.13 -23.44
CA TYR A 6 -13.81 41.48 -23.65
C TYR A 6 -14.71 42.60 -23.10
N VAL A 7 -14.36 43.38 -22.07
CA VAL A 7 -13.18 44.23 -21.87
C VAL A 7 -13.17 44.57 -20.36
N ALA A 8 -12.23 44.12 -19.52
CA ALA A 8 -10.84 44.57 -19.37
C ALA A 8 -10.66 46.01 -18.83
N ALA A 9 -9.75 46.11 -17.84
CA ALA A 9 -8.93 47.29 -17.50
C ALA A 9 -9.60 48.33 -16.58
N VAL A 10 -8.97 48.94 -15.56
CA VAL A 10 -7.56 49.29 -15.28
C VAL A 10 -7.44 49.48 -13.74
N ARG A 11 -6.69 48.65 -12.99
CA ARG A 11 -5.33 48.93 -12.45
C ARG A 11 -5.25 50.17 -11.53
N SER A 12 -4.92 50.01 -10.23
CA SER A 12 -4.26 51.04 -9.39
C SER A 12 -3.85 50.57 -7.98
N HIS A 13 -2.53 50.46 -7.75
CA HIS A 13 -1.76 50.73 -6.51
C HIS A 13 -1.99 49.86 -5.26
N PHE A 14 -1.11 48.92 -4.87
CA PHE A 14 0.27 49.08 -4.35
C PHE A 14 0.93 47.67 -4.40
N GLY A 15 2.09 47.38 -5.01
CA GLY A 15 3.43 47.89 -4.67
C GLY A 15 3.91 47.25 -3.36
N SER A 16 4.57 46.07 -3.34
CA SER A 16 6.01 45.83 -3.52
C SER A 16 6.73 45.50 -2.20
N SER A 17 7.74 44.63 -2.30
CA SER A 17 8.88 44.39 -1.39
C SER A 17 8.64 43.81 0.01
N HIS A 18 9.04 42.55 0.22
CA HIS A 18 10.39 42.31 0.77
C HIS A 18 10.84 40.85 0.64
N PHE A 19 12.04 40.73 0.08
CA PHE A 19 12.91 39.57 -0.01
C PHE A 19 13.81 39.53 1.24
N GLY A 20 14.15 38.34 1.73
CA GLY A 20 15.09 38.09 2.84
C GLY A 20 14.66 36.85 3.64
N SER A 21 15.11 35.64 3.31
CA SER A 21 16.47 35.05 3.41
C SER A 21 16.96 34.82 4.85
N SER A 22 17.23 33.54 5.10
CA SER A 22 18.25 32.98 6.00
C SER A 22 18.06 33.03 7.52
N ARG A 23 17.73 31.86 8.06
CA ARG A 23 18.39 31.14 9.18
C ARG A 23 17.82 29.71 9.10
N GLY A 24 18.57 28.65 8.78
CA GLY A 24 19.86 28.25 9.33
C GLY A 24 19.59 27.55 10.67
N GLY A 25 19.54 26.21 10.69
CA GLY A 25 19.49 25.49 11.96
C GLY A 25 18.94 24.06 11.92
N ALA A 26 19.89 23.11 11.99
CA ALA A 26 19.75 21.76 12.54
C ALA A 26 18.80 20.79 11.84
N GLY A 27 19.42 19.90 11.04
CA GLY A 27 18.88 18.57 10.83
C GLY A 27 18.59 17.90 12.16
N VAL A 28 17.33 17.56 12.37
CA VAL A 28 16.97 16.37 13.13
C VAL A 28 16.71 15.29 12.09
N GLY A 29 17.69 14.42 11.93
CA GLY A 29 17.45 13.12 11.30
C GLY A 29 16.38 12.42 12.12
N VAL A 30 15.15 12.38 11.60
CA VAL A 30 14.15 11.40 12.03
C VAL A 30 14.46 10.05 11.37
N SER A 31 15.67 9.58 11.62
CA SER A 31 16.05 8.17 11.47
C SER A 31 15.71 7.49 12.79
N SER A 32 14.44 7.18 13.03
CA SER A 32 14.02 6.12 13.96
C SER A 32 12.50 5.99 13.97
N LEU A 33 12.02 4.94 13.30
CA LEU A 33 10.99 4.03 13.80
C LEU A 33 9.73 4.69 14.39
N ALA A 34 8.84 5.10 13.49
CA ALA A 34 7.40 5.08 13.77
C ALA A 34 6.65 4.38 12.63
N GLN A 35 7.12 3.21 12.19
CA GLN A 35 6.23 2.18 11.63
C GLN A 35 5.41 1.59 12.80
N SER A 36 4.58 2.42 13.43
CA SER A 36 3.66 1.99 14.47
C SER A 36 2.56 1.16 13.81
N ARG A 37 2.57 -0.13 14.13
CA ARG A 37 1.50 -1.13 13.98
C ARG A 37 1.16 -1.55 12.55
N GLN A 38 2.01 -2.41 12.00
CA GLN A 38 1.60 -3.36 10.97
C GLN A 38 1.28 -4.70 11.63
N THR A 39 0.19 -4.75 12.39
CA THR A 39 -0.47 -6.02 12.72
C THR A 39 -1.56 -6.22 11.68
N ALA A 40 -1.28 -7.02 10.65
CA ALA A 40 -2.33 -7.60 9.84
C ALA A 40 -1.79 -8.89 9.27
N GLU A 41 -1.75 -9.90 10.12
CA GLU A 41 -1.54 -11.25 9.64
C GLU A 41 -2.85 -11.64 9.00
N MET A 42 -2.83 -11.82 7.67
CA MET A 42 -3.42 -12.95 6.94
C MET A 42 -3.77 -12.54 5.49
N ILE A 43 -3.74 -13.54 4.60
CA ILE A 43 -4.11 -13.45 3.18
C ILE A 43 -5.41 -12.66 2.98
N ILE A 44 -5.50 -11.95 1.85
CA ILE A 44 -6.64 -11.11 1.50
C ILE A 44 -7.95 -11.93 1.53
N PRO A 45 -9.04 -11.37 2.07
CA PRO A 45 -10.30 -12.09 2.11
C PRO A 45 -10.79 -12.41 0.69
N ILE A 46 -11.27 -13.64 0.49
CA ILE A 46 -11.78 -14.10 -0.81
C ILE A 46 -12.94 -13.22 -1.30
N ARG A 47 -13.86 -12.87 -0.39
CA ARG A 47 -15.01 -11.99 -0.64
C ARG A 47 -15.03 -10.82 0.33
N CYS A 48 -15.61 -9.70 -0.09
CA CYS A 48 -15.90 -8.58 0.81
C CYS A 48 -16.91 -8.99 1.89
N TYR A 49 -16.61 -8.69 3.15
CA TYR A 49 -17.49 -8.99 4.29
C TYR A 49 -18.86 -8.30 4.23
N SER A 50 -19.00 -7.18 3.51
CA SER A 50 -20.27 -6.46 3.41
C SER A 50 -20.98 -6.69 2.07
N CYS A 51 -20.27 -6.58 0.95
CA CYS A 51 -20.86 -6.64 -0.40
C CYS A 51 -20.87 -8.06 -1.01
N GLY A 52 -20.12 -9.02 -0.45
CA GLY A 52 -19.98 -10.38 -1.01
C GLY A 52 -19.24 -10.47 -2.36
N LYS A 53 -18.83 -9.33 -2.93
CA LYS A 53 -18.05 -9.25 -4.18
C LYS A 53 -16.72 -9.98 -4.01
N LEU A 54 -16.29 -10.71 -5.05
CA LEU A 54 -15.00 -11.39 -5.10
C LEU A 54 -13.86 -10.36 -5.16
N ILE A 55 -12.86 -10.50 -4.28
CA ILE A 55 -11.74 -9.56 -4.12
C ILE A 55 -10.39 -10.23 -4.39
N ALA A 56 -10.19 -11.46 -3.91
CA ALA A 56 -8.88 -12.12 -3.97
C ALA A 56 -8.27 -12.20 -5.37
N ASN A 57 -9.09 -12.40 -6.41
CA ASN A 57 -8.62 -12.49 -7.79
C ASN A 57 -8.08 -11.18 -8.39
N LYS A 58 -8.18 -10.05 -7.67
CA LYS A 58 -7.76 -8.72 -8.15
C LYS A 58 -6.54 -8.17 -7.42
N TRP A 59 -6.06 -8.86 -6.38
CA TRP A 59 -4.94 -8.39 -5.55
C TRP A 59 -3.66 -8.23 -6.35
N GLU A 60 -3.27 -9.24 -7.12
CA GLU A 60 -2.04 -9.19 -7.92
C GLU A 60 -2.07 -8.05 -8.94
N ARG A 61 -3.21 -7.86 -9.60
CA ARG A 61 -3.39 -6.77 -10.57
C ARG A 61 -3.32 -5.39 -9.91
N TYR A 62 -3.84 -5.26 -8.69
CA TYR A 62 -3.70 -4.03 -7.89
C TYR A 62 -2.23 -3.72 -7.62
N LEU A 63 -1.44 -4.70 -7.18
CA LEU A 63 0.01 -4.52 -6.96
C LEU A 63 0.76 -4.14 -8.24
N GLN A 64 0.47 -4.82 -9.36
CA GLN A 64 1.10 -4.50 -10.66
C GLN A 64 0.82 -3.06 -11.10
N MET A 65 -0.40 -2.56 -10.91
CA MET A 65 -0.75 -1.18 -11.29
C MET A 65 -0.13 -0.14 -10.35
N LEU A 66 0.05 -0.46 -9.07
CA LEU A 66 0.81 0.41 -8.15
C LEU A 66 2.29 0.47 -8.51
N GLN A 67 2.88 -0.64 -8.96
CA GLN A 67 4.27 -0.65 -9.44
C GLN A 67 4.46 0.23 -10.68
N SER A 68 3.41 0.41 -11.49
CA SER A 68 3.41 1.35 -12.61
C SER A 68 3.13 2.82 -12.23
N GLU A 69 3.28 3.20 -10.96
CA GLU A 69 3.11 4.57 -10.44
C GLU A 69 1.71 5.19 -10.62
N MET A 70 0.67 4.36 -10.75
CA MET A 70 -0.72 4.83 -10.75
C MET A 70 -1.20 5.16 -9.33
N SER A 71 -2.05 6.17 -9.19
CA SER A 71 -2.63 6.53 -7.89
C SER A 71 -3.60 5.44 -7.37
N GLU A 72 -3.62 5.17 -6.06
CA GLU A 72 -4.41 4.07 -5.49
C GLU A 72 -5.91 4.20 -5.82
N LYS A 73 -6.40 5.44 -5.88
CA LYS A 73 -7.80 5.74 -6.19
C LYS A 73 -8.16 5.31 -7.61
N GLU A 74 -7.35 5.70 -8.59
CA GLU A 74 -7.57 5.38 -10.00
C GLU A 74 -7.47 3.88 -10.26
N VAL A 75 -6.53 3.20 -9.59
CA VAL A 75 -6.38 1.74 -9.66
C VAL A 75 -7.63 1.03 -9.14
N LEU A 76 -8.18 1.48 -8.00
CA LEU A 76 -9.41 0.90 -7.44
C LEU A 76 -10.63 1.11 -8.35
N ASP A 77 -10.70 2.26 -9.03
CA ASP A 77 -11.75 2.57 -9.99
C ASP A 77 -11.62 1.70 -11.25
N ALA A 78 -10.40 1.52 -11.77
CA ALA A 78 -10.11 0.65 -12.90
C ALA A 78 -10.44 -0.83 -12.64
N LEU A 79 -10.28 -1.31 -11.39
CA LEU A 79 -10.67 -2.65 -10.96
C LEU A 79 -12.20 -2.80 -10.75
N GLY A 80 -12.96 -1.71 -10.85
CA GLY A 80 -14.41 -1.66 -10.68
C GLY A 80 -14.87 -1.72 -9.23
N PHE A 81 -14.09 -1.18 -8.28
CA PHE A 81 -14.49 -1.10 -6.87
C PHE A 81 -15.25 0.20 -6.57
N ASN A 82 -16.52 0.28 -6.96
CA ASN A 82 -17.30 1.51 -6.77
C ASN A 82 -17.70 1.75 -5.30
N ARG A 83 -18.01 0.69 -4.55
CA ARG A 83 -18.48 0.79 -3.15
C ARG A 83 -17.31 0.84 -2.17
N TYR A 84 -17.42 1.72 -1.16
CA TYR A 84 -16.42 1.87 -0.09
C TYR A 84 -16.13 0.55 0.66
N CYS A 85 -17.15 -0.30 0.84
CA CYS A 85 -17.02 -1.56 1.57
C CYS A 85 -16.06 -2.55 0.89
N CYS A 86 -16.03 -2.55 -0.45
CA CYS A 86 -15.12 -3.42 -1.18
C CYS A 86 -13.72 -2.74 -1.28
N ARG A 87 -13.63 -1.40 -1.30
CA ARG A 87 -12.35 -0.65 -1.26
C ARG A 87 -11.59 -0.83 0.05
N ARG A 88 -12.26 -0.81 1.21
CA ARG A 88 -11.60 -0.99 2.52
C ARG A 88 -10.84 -2.31 2.61
N MET A 89 -11.34 -3.37 1.95
CA MET A 89 -10.67 -4.68 1.98
C MET A 89 -9.34 -4.68 1.23
N MET A 90 -9.22 -3.89 0.17
CA MET A 90 -7.97 -3.75 -0.60
C MET A 90 -6.99 -2.80 0.09
N LEU A 91 -7.48 -1.66 0.58
CA LEU A 91 -6.63 -0.62 1.17
C LEU A 91 -6.03 -1.02 2.52
N THR A 92 -6.73 -1.81 3.33
CA THR A 92 -6.28 -2.18 4.68
C THR A 92 -5.67 -3.58 4.76
N HIS A 93 -5.52 -4.28 3.63
CA HIS A 93 -4.89 -5.59 3.63
C HIS A 93 -3.38 -5.45 3.83
N VAL A 94 -2.82 -6.30 4.70
CA VAL A 94 -1.37 -6.49 4.82
C VAL A 94 -1.13 -7.97 4.65
N ASP A 95 -0.17 -8.31 3.80
CA ASP A 95 0.21 -9.70 3.59
C ASP A 95 1.35 -10.09 4.52
N LEU A 96 1.06 -10.86 5.57
CA LEU A 96 2.09 -11.38 6.48
C LEU A 96 2.30 -12.89 6.32
N ILE A 97 1.74 -13.54 5.29
CA ILE A 97 1.92 -14.98 5.09
C ILE A 97 3.40 -15.37 5.01
N GLU A 98 4.21 -14.56 4.32
CA GLU A 98 5.66 -14.77 4.17
C GLU A 98 6.39 -14.79 5.52
N LYS A 99 5.93 -13.97 6.47
CA LYS A 99 6.55 -13.90 7.80
C LYS A 99 6.13 -15.07 8.68
N VAL A 100 4.88 -15.52 8.57
CA VAL A 100 4.36 -16.69 9.31
C VAL A 100 4.98 -17.99 8.81
N MET A 101 5.14 -18.17 7.49
CA MET A 101 5.73 -19.39 6.93
C MET A 101 7.16 -19.62 7.42
N ASN A 102 7.90 -18.56 7.70
CA ASN A 102 9.25 -18.63 8.22
C ASN A 102 9.30 -18.89 9.74
N TYR A 103 8.16 -18.99 10.42
CA TYR A 103 8.09 -19.35 11.84
C TYR A 103 8.06 -20.87 12.00
N ASN A 104 9.24 -21.48 12.08
CA ASN A 104 9.36 -22.89 12.42
C ASN A 104 9.15 -23.08 13.94
N ILE A 105 8.04 -23.72 14.31
CA ILE A 105 7.71 -24.04 15.72
C ILE A 105 8.73 -24.98 16.38
N TYR A 106 9.46 -25.78 15.60
CA TYR A 106 10.39 -26.77 16.11
C TYR A 106 11.70 -26.14 16.55
N GLU A 107 12.22 -25.16 15.81
CA GLU A 107 13.43 -24.41 16.17
C GLU A 107 13.25 -23.58 17.45
N LYS A 108 12.08 -22.97 17.66
CA LYS A 108 11.82 -22.09 18.81
C LYS A 108 11.57 -22.81 20.14
N ARG A 109 11.15 -24.08 20.11
CA ARG A 109 10.86 -24.86 21.33
C ARG A 109 12.10 -25.52 21.93
N GLY A 110 13.29 -25.27 21.37
CA GLY A 110 14.53 -25.97 21.77
C GLY A 110 14.47 -27.48 21.53
N LEU A 111 13.44 -27.94 20.81
CA LEU A 111 13.29 -29.31 20.37
C LEU A 111 13.98 -29.40 19.02
N GLN A 112 15.28 -29.69 19.05
CA GLN A 112 15.95 -30.22 17.87
C GLN A 112 15.26 -31.56 17.55
N LEU A 113 14.20 -31.51 16.74
CA LEU A 113 13.74 -32.71 16.06
C LEU A 113 14.82 -33.01 15.01
N ALA A 114 15.76 -33.87 15.38
CA ALA A 114 16.14 -34.90 14.44
C ALA A 114 14.83 -35.52 13.93
N VAL A 115 14.72 -35.79 12.61
CA VAL A 115 13.51 -36.22 11.88
C VAL A 115 12.66 -34.97 11.47
N ASP A 116 12.76 -34.37 10.27
CA ASP A 116 12.69 -34.94 8.92
C ASP A 116 13.28 -34.01 7.82
N ASN A 117 14.41 -34.39 7.22
CA ASN A 117 14.43 -34.65 5.78
C ASN A 117 15.60 -35.57 5.40
N PRO A 118 15.40 -36.88 5.51
CA PRO A 118 15.96 -37.78 4.53
C PRO A 118 14.83 -38.59 3.88
N MET A 119 13.96 -37.92 3.10
CA MET A 119 13.08 -38.62 2.15
C MET A 119 13.19 -38.09 0.72
N GLN A 120 14.33 -37.48 0.36
CA GLN A 120 14.75 -37.29 -1.04
C GLN A 120 15.29 -38.59 -1.70
N GLN A 121 14.87 -39.77 -1.23
CA GLN A 121 15.15 -41.04 -1.90
C GLN A 121 13.88 -41.88 -1.98
N ALA A 122 12.96 -41.48 -2.85
CA ALA A 122 12.13 -42.46 -3.54
C ALA A 122 12.94 -42.96 -4.76
N PRO A 123 13.16 -44.27 -4.93
CA PRO A 123 13.83 -44.79 -6.12
C PRO A 123 12.95 -44.51 -7.35
N GLN A 124 13.54 -43.88 -8.36
CA GLN A 124 12.97 -43.88 -9.70
C GLN A 124 13.01 -45.32 -10.23
N SER A 125 11.83 -45.92 -10.42
CA SER A 125 11.63 -47.09 -11.27
C SER A 125 11.12 -46.64 -12.63
#